data_AF-A0A9D7UNS8-F1
#
_entry.id   AF-A0A9D7UNS8-F1
#
_cell.length_a   1.000
_cell.length_b   1.000
_cell.length_c   1.000
_cell.angle_alpha   90.00
_cell.angle_beta   90.00
_cell.angle_gamma   90.00
#
_symmetry.space_group_name_H-M   'P 1'
#
loop_
_entity.id
_entity.type
_entity.pdbx_description
1 polymer ?
#
loop_
_entity_poly.entity_id
_entity_poly.type
_entity_poly.pdbx_seq_one_letter_code
_entity_poly.pdbx_strand_id
1 'polypeptide(L)'
;LKPAAIDHIDSGPLMLEAAANGLGVAIMHGSHFSDARDPRLTRLFDMEVESPYSYWFVCRPRALRQRAVKIFHDWLLKSGV
;
A
#
# COMPACT_ATOMS: atom_id res chain seq x y z
N LEU A 1 -14.26 -8.51 21.13
CA LEU A 1 -14.89 -7.28 20.60
C LEU A 1 -15.11 -7.45 19.10
N LYS A 2 -16.15 -6.85 18.54
CA LYS A 2 -16.40 -6.79 17.08
C LYS A 2 -16.56 -5.33 16.66
N PRO A 3 -16.04 -4.90 15.51
CA PRO A 3 -16.22 -3.53 15.04
C PRO A 3 -17.71 -3.23 14.82
N ALA A 4 -18.12 -2.00 15.09
CA ALA A 4 -19.50 -1.55 14.89
C ALA A 4 -19.89 -1.51 13.40
N ALA A 5 -18.93 -1.20 12.54
CA ALA A 5 -19.03 -1.24 11.08
C ALA A 5 -17.64 -1.49 10.47
N ILE A 6 -17.61 -1.95 9.21
CA ILE A 6 -16.39 -2.08 8.41
C ILE A 6 -16.66 -1.46 7.05
N ASP A 7 -15.93 -0.40 6.72
CA ASP A 7 -15.96 0.25 5.41
C ASP A 7 -14.75 -0.17 4.59
N HIS A 8 -14.96 -0.37 3.29
CA HIS A 8 -13.91 -0.72 2.33
C HIS A 8 -13.61 0.49 1.45
N ILE A 9 -12.38 0.97 1.52
CA ILE A 9 -11.87 2.10 0.73
C ILE A 9 -10.69 1.58 -0.11
N ASP A 10 -10.71 1.83 -1.41
CA ASP A 10 -9.70 1.37 -2.38
C ASP A 10 -8.53 2.35 -2.57
N SER A 11 -8.57 3.50 -1.88
CA SER A 11 -7.56 4.55 -1.90
C SER A 11 -6.94 4.75 -0.52
N GLY A 12 -5.65 4.45 -0.39
CA GLY A 12 -4.88 4.68 0.83
C GLY A 12 -4.96 6.12 1.37
N PRO A 13 -4.77 7.15 0.52
CA PRO A 13 -4.90 8.56 0.93
C PRO A 13 -6.29 8.91 1.49
N LEU A 14 -7.38 8.44 0.86
CA LEU A 14 -8.74 8.70 1.37
C LEU A 14 -8.98 8.03 2.72
N MET A 15 -8.45 6.82 2.90
CA MET A 15 -8.58 6.12 4.17
C MET A 15 -7.79 6.80 5.30
N LEU A 16 -6.60 7.35 5.00
CA LEU A 16 -5.83 8.15 5.96
C LEU A 16 -6.56 9.44 6.33
N GLU A 17 -7.13 10.16 5.36
CA GLU A 17 -7.93 11.36 5.66
C GLU A 17 -9.16 11.03 6.51
N ALA A 18 -9.85 9.93 6.25
CA ALA A 18 -10.98 9.49 7.07
C ALA A 18 -10.55 9.23 8.53
N ALA A 19 -9.45 8.52 8.75
CA ALA A 19 -8.90 8.31 10.09
C ALA A 19 -8.46 9.63 10.75
N ALA A 20 -7.83 10.53 9.99
CA ALA A 20 -7.35 11.82 10.49
C ALA A 20 -8.50 12.75 10.91
N ASN A 21 -9.69 12.58 10.33
CA ASN A 21 -10.91 13.26 10.72
C ASN A 21 -11.72 12.51 11.82
N GLY A 22 -11.16 11.43 12.37
CA GLY A 22 -11.76 10.72 13.50
C GLY A 22 -12.90 9.77 13.15
N LEU A 23 -13.04 9.37 11.87
CA LEU A 23 -14.09 8.41 11.47
C LEU A 23 -13.83 6.99 12.02
N GLY A 24 -12.59 6.67 12.40
CA GLY A 24 -12.25 5.38 12.98
C GLY A 24 -10.77 5.03 12.88
N VAL A 25 -10.49 3.72 12.79
CA VAL A 25 -9.13 3.16 12.68
C VAL A 25 -8.90 2.68 11.25
N ALA A 26 -7.87 3.20 10.59
CA ALA A 26 -7.43 2.71 9.28
C ALA A 26 -6.52 1.49 9.44
N ILE A 27 -6.79 0.44 8.65
CA ILE A 27 -5.92 -0.74 8.52
C ILE A 27 -5.35 -0.74 7.10
N MET A 28 -4.04 -0.54 6.95
CA MET A 28 -3.38 -0.45 5.65
C MET A 28 -1.92 -0.90 5.65
N HIS A 29 -1.33 -0.96 4.46
CA HIS A 29 0.10 -1.16 4.30
C HIS A 29 0.89 0.04 4.83
N GLY A 30 1.86 -0.23 5.72
CA GLY A 30 2.56 0.78 6.53
C GLY A 30 3.28 1.88 5.74
N SER A 31 3.70 1.62 4.51
CA SER A 31 4.36 2.60 3.65
C SER A 31 3.54 3.89 3.45
N HIS A 32 2.21 3.76 3.36
CA HIS A 32 1.34 4.92 3.14
C HIS A 32 1.30 5.86 4.34
N PHE A 33 1.40 5.33 5.56
CA PHE A 33 1.42 6.16 6.77
C PHE A 33 2.73 6.96 6.86
N SER A 34 3.87 6.33 6.58
CA SER A 34 5.17 7.03 6.58
C SER A 34 5.25 8.13 5.53
N ASP A 35 4.62 7.92 4.37
CA ASP A 35 4.61 8.88 3.28
C ASP A 35 3.69 10.08 3.54
N ALA A 36 2.57 9.86 4.23
CA ALA A 36 1.56 10.89 4.48
C ALA A 36 2.05 12.00 5.44
N ARG A 37 2.92 11.67 6.41
CA ARG A 37 3.49 12.60 7.41
C ARG A 37 2.44 13.50 8.09
N ASP A 38 1.22 12.99 8.28
CA ASP A 38 0.12 13.74 8.88
C ASP A 38 0.22 13.71 10.41
N PRO A 39 0.40 14.86 11.10
CA PRO A 39 0.52 14.91 12.55
C PRO A 39 -0.77 14.55 13.31
N ARG A 40 -1.93 14.50 12.62
CA ARG A 40 -3.21 14.07 13.21
C ARG A 40 -3.28 12.56 13.42
N LEU A 41 -2.42 11.81 12.75
CA LEU A 41 -2.43 10.36 12.76
C LEU A 41 -1.36 9.80 13.69
N THR A 42 -1.66 8.65 14.29
CA THR A 42 -0.71 7.91 15.11
C THR A 42 -0.83 6.40 14.85
N ARG A 43 0.29 5.69 14.97
CA ARG A 43 0.32 4.23 14.86
C ARG A 43 -0.17 3.63 16.18
N LEU A 44 -1.27 2.86 16.13
CA LEU A 44 -1.89 2.29 17.33
C LEU A 44 -1.13 1.10 17.91
N PHE A 45 -0.50 0.28 17.06
CA PHE A 45 0.18 -0.95 17.47
C PHE A 45 1.56 -1.04 16.80
N ASP A 46 2.56 -1.39 17.58
CA ASP A 46 3.90 -1.74 17.08
C ASP A 46 4.00 -3.23 16.77
N MET A 47 3.06 -3.72 15.97
CA MET A 47 3.02 -5.09 15.48
C MET A 47 3.05 -5.08 13.96
N GLU A 48 3.76 -6.04 13.38
CA GLU A 48 3.75 -6.31 11.95
C GLU A 48 2.90 -7.55 11.69
N VAL A 49 2.04 -7.45 10.68
CA VAL A 49 1.21 -8.56 10.22
C VAL A 49 1.61 -8.83 8.79
N GLU A 50 1.90 -10.10 8.48
CA GLU A 50 2.24 -10.50 7.12
C GLU A 50 1.06 -10.20 6.19
N SER A 51 1.33 -9.39 5.16
CA SER A 51 0.33 -9.07 4.15
C SER A 51 0.05 -10.33 3.32
N PRO A 52 -1.22 -10.73 3.13
CA PRO A 52 -1.56 -11.79 2.20
C PRO A 52 -1.37 -11.38 0.73
N TYR A 53 -1.05 -10.11 0.46
CA TYR A 53 -0.89 -9.57 -0.88
C TYR A 53 0.59 -9.47 -1.28
N SER A 54 0.87 -9.83 -2.53
CA SER A 54 2.19 -9.68 -3.15
C SER A 54 2.09 -8.82 -4.40
N TYR A 55 3.12 -8.02 -4.68
CA TYR A 55 3.23 -7.25 -5.91
C TYR A 55 3.90 -8.06 -7.01
N TRP A 56 3.40 -7.93 -8.25
CA TRP A 56 3.91 -8.66 -9.40
C TRP A 56 4.10 -7.74 -10.59
N PHE A 57 5.23 -7.87 -11.30
CA PHE A 57 5.36 -7.31 -12.63
C PHE A 57 4.64 -8.21 -13.64
N VAL A 58 3.69 -7.64 -14.39
CA VAL A 58 2.91 -8.40 -15.37
C VAL A 58 2.99 -7.74 -16.74
N CYS A 59 3.39 -8.51 -17.75
CA CYS A 59 3.32 -8.11 -19.15
C CYS A 59 3.05 -9.32 -20.06
N ARG A 60 2.58 -9.08 -21.29
CA ARG A 60 2.50 -10.15 -22.29
C ARG A 60 3.91 -10.64 -22.63
N PRO A 61 4.15 -11.95 -22.87
CA PRO A 61 5.50 -12.47 -23.17
C PRO A 61 6.20 -11.75 -24.34
N ARG A 62 5.44 -11.31 -25.35
CA ARG A 62 5.98 -10.56 -26.49
C ARG A 62 6.44 -9.14 -26.11
N ALA A 63 5.82 -8.52 -25.11
CA ALA A 63 6.16 -7.18 -24.63
C ALA A 63 7.51 -7.17 -23.91
N LEU A 64 7.88 -8.26 -23.22
CA LEU A 64 9.16 -8.37 -22.53
C LEU A 64 10.38 -8.27 -23.46
N ARG A 65 10.20 -8.53 -24.76
CA ARG A 65 11.25 -8.36 -25.79
C ARG A 65 11.48 -6.90 -26.18
N GLN A 66 10.56 -6.00 -25.85
CA GLN A 66 10.76 -4.57 -26.10
C GLN A 66 11.82 -4.04 -25.14
N ARG A 67 12.84 -3.37 -25.67
CA ARG A 67 13.98 -2.87 -24.88
C ARG A 67 13.53 -2.04 -23.68
N ALA A 68 12.55 -1.15 -23.85
CA ALA A 68 12.04 -0.31 -22.78
C ALA A 68 11.42 -1.13 -21.64
N VAL A 69 10.64 -2.16 -21.96
CA VAL A 69 10.00 -3.05 -20.97
C VAL A 69 11.05 -3.86 -20.22
N LYS A 70 12.05 -4.40 -20.92
CA LYS A 70 13.13 -5.18 -20.29
C LYS A 70 13.95 -4.32 -19.32
N ILE A 71 14.31 -3.10 -19.72
CA ILE A 71 15.05 -2.16 -18.87
C ILE A 71 14.24 -1.86 -17.60
N PHE A 72 12.95 -1.56 -17.72
CA PHE A 72 12.10 -1.28 -16.57
C PHE A 72 11.96 -2.50 -15.65
N HIS A 73 11.69 -3.68 -16.21
CA HIS A 73 11.62 -4.94 -15.47
C HIS A 73 12.90 -5.22 -14.67
N ASP A 74 14.06 -5.09 -15.32
CA ASP A 74 15.35 -5.39 -14.69
C ASP A 74 15.72 -4.37 -13.63
N TRP A 75 15.37 -3.11 -13.84
CA TRP A 75 15.51 -2.06 -12.84
C TRP A 75 14.62 -2.35 -11.63
N LEU A 76 13.34 -2.70 -11.85
CA LEU A 76 12.37 -2.98 -10.79
C LEU A 76 12.85 -4.12 -9.88
N LEU A 77 13.28 -5.25 -10.45
CA LEU A 77 13.76 -6.40 -9.67
C LEU A 77 15.07 -6.13 -8.92
N LYS A 78 15.93 -5.25 -9.44
CA LYS A 78 17.18 -4.87 -8.75
C LYS A 78 16.95 -3.86 -7.62
N SER A 79 15.90 -3.05 -7.73
CA SER A 79 15.65 -1.96 -6.79
C SER A 79 15.08 -2.44 -5.46
N GLY A 80 14.67 -3.71 -5.35
CA GLY A 80 14.16 -4.29 -4.10
C GLY A 80 12.89 -3.60 -3.60
N VAL A 81 12.11 -3.02 -4.52
CA VAL A 81 10.75 -2.52 -4.23
C VAL A 81 9.82 -3.70 -4.03
#